data_AF-A0A9W6QXT3-F1
#
_entry.id   AF-A0A9W6QXT3-F1
#
_cell.length_a   1.000
_cell.length_b   1.000
_cell.length_c   1.000
_cell.angle_alpha   90.00
_cell.angle_beta   90.00
_cell.angle_gamma   90.00
#
_symmetry.space_group_name_H-M   'P 1'
#
loop_
_entity.id
_entity.type
_entity.pdbx_description
1 polymer ?
#
loop_
_entity_poly.entity_id
_entity_poly.type
_entity_poly.pdbx_seq_one_letter_code
_entity_poly.pdbx_strand_id
1 'polypeptide(L)'
;MGELLALASAACYGLSDFAGGLLSRRASFVAVALIGQLSGLALAFVAAAITTSALPGLADLGWGAASGVGTGIGMMFLFRGLSRGAMSVVVPVSAVGGVALPVLVGVTLGSRPSPVTWLGIALTLPALWLVSQPRRGTGRQVLPAMADGLIASGGIALQYLALAQAGPHSGLWPVVAGRVTAAATIAALAVPVGTGLRLRLPTRHTLTAVMTGGSAALALVCYLLATRDQLMVVAVVLSSLYPVIPVLLGIGVLGERLSRQQIAGTVGAGLAIALIVAG
;
A
#
# COMPACT_ATOMS: atom_id res chain seq x y z
N MET A 1 1.29 20.53 -4.09
CA MET A 1 0.95 20.06 -2.72
C MET A 1 0.54 18.60 -2.77
N GLY A 2 -0.21 18.17 -3.79
CA GLY A 2 -0.53 16.77 -4.03
C GLY A 2 0.69 15.84 -4.05
N GLU A 3 1.80 16.27 -4.63
CA GLU A 3 3.06 15.50 -4.71
C GLU A 3 3.61 15.20 -3.32
N LEU A 4 3.65 16.22 -2.46
CA LEU A 4 4.08 16.10 -1.06
C LEU A 4 3.15 15.17 -0.27
N LEU A 5 1.84 15.27 -0.49
CA LEU A 5 0.86 14.37 0.14
C LEU A 5 1.03 12.93 -0.35
N ALA A 6 1.30 12.69 -1.63
CA ALA A 6 1.55 11.35 -2.15
C ALA A 6 2.88 10.77 -1.62
N LEU A 7 3.92 11.59 -1.49
CA LEU A 7 5.18 11.18 -0.86
C LEU A 7 5.01 10.94 0.66
N ALA A 8 4.20 11.74 1.35
CA ALA A 8 3.84 11.49 2.74
C ALA A 8 3.05 10.18 2.89
N SER A 9 2.17 9.87 1.93
CA SER A 9 1.49 8.59 1.84
C SER A 9 2.49 7.44 1.69
N ALA A 10 3.46 7.56 0.79
CA ALA A 10 4.53 6.56 0.62
C ALA A 10 5.35 6.37 1.91
N ALA A 11 5.70 7.46 2.60
CA ALA A 11 6.41 7.41 3.88
C ALA A 11 5.62 6.68 4.97
N CYS A 12 4.33 7.00 5.10
CA CYS A 12 3.44 6.39 6.09
C CYS A 12 3.16 4.91 5.81
N TYR A 13 2.97 4.54 4.54
CA TYR A 13 2.87 3.14 4.13
C TYR A 13 4.16 2.39 4.43
N GLY A 14 5.29 2.96 4.02
CA GLY A 14 6.58 2.34 4.18
C GLY A 14 6.98 2.13 5.64
N LEU A 15 6.66 3.07 6.52
CA LEU A 15 6.83 2.91 7.97
C LEU A 15 5.92 1.82 8.54
N SER A 16 4.66 1.78 8.08
CA SER A 16 3.69 0.74 8.46
C SER A 16 4.18 -0.65 8.04
N ASP A 17 4.66 -0.78 6.81
CA ASP A 17 5.16 -2.05 6.26
C ASP A 17 6.44 -2.51 6.94
N PHE A 18 7.36 -1.59 7.24
CA PHE A 18 8.59 -1.93 7.96
C PHE A 18 8.28 -2.43 9.38
N ALA A 19 7.50 -1.68 10.16
CA ALA A 19 7.13 -2.07 11.53
C ALA A 19 6.23 -3.32 11.55
N GLY A 20 5.28 -3.41 10.61
CA GLY A 20 4.40 -4.57 10.45
C GLY A 20 5.16 -5.83 10.03
N GLY A 21 6.12 -5.70 9.12
CA GLY A 21 6.99 -6.79 8.70
C GLY A 21 7.89 -7.30 9.83
N LEU A 22 8.45 -6.40 10.64
CA LEU A 22 9.20 -6.78 11.85
C LEU A 22 8.31 -7.50 12.86
N LEU A 23 7.08 -7.03 13.05
CA LEU A 23 6.15 -7.60 14.01
C LEU A 23 5.62 -8.97 13.56
N SER A 24 5.32 -9.16 12.28
CA SER A 24 4.85 -10.42 11.71
C SER A 24 5.89 -11.55 11.74
N ARG A 25 7.17 -11.26 12.06
CA ARG A 25 8.16 -12.30 12.39
C ARG A 25 7.93 -12.94 13.76
N ARG A 26 7.19 -12.26 14.65
CA ARG A 26 7.00 -12.64 16.06
C ARG A 26 5.53 -12.92 16.41
N ALA A 27 4.60 -12.65 15.49
CA ALA A 27 3.18 -12.81 15.70
C ALA A 27 2.47 -13.18 14.39
N SER A 28 1.22 -13.65 14.51
CA SER A 28 0.37 -13.95 13.35
C SER A 28 0.17 -12.71 12.47
N PHE A 29 0.45 -12.84 11.18
CA PHE A 29 0.25 -11.75 10.22
C PHE A 29 -1.20 -11.25 10.23
N VAL A 30 -2.17 -12.18 10.19
CA VAL A 30 -3.61 -11.85 10.18
C VAL A 30 -4.00 -11.04 11.42
N ALA A 31 -3.42 -11.34 12.59
CA ALA A 31 -3.68 -10.59 13.81
C ALA A 31 -3.13 -9.16 13.70
N VAL A 32 -1.90 -9.00 13.22
CA VAL A 32 -1.29 -7.68 13.01
C VAL A 32 -2.11 -6.86 12.03
N ALA A 33 -2.54 -7.48 10.92
CA ALA A 33 -3.37 -6.84 9.91
C ALA A 33 -4.73 -6.41 10.48
N LEU A 34 -5.47 -7.29 11.16
CA LEU A 34 -6.79 -6.96 11.72
C LEU A 34 -6.72 -5.90 12.83
N ILE A 35 -5.76 -5.99 13.76
CA ILE A 35 -5.57 -4.95 14.78
C ILE A 35 -5.14 -3.63 14.13
N GLY A 36 -4.29 -3.69 13.10
CA GLY A 36 -3.92 -2.52 12.29
C GLY A 36 -5.13 -1.90 11.58
N GLN A 37 -6.03 -2.71 11.02
CA GLN A 37 -7.24 -2.21 10.38
C GLN A 37 -8.20 -1.55 11.38
N LEU A 38 -8.41 -2.16 12.56
CA LEU A 38 -9.29 -1.61 13.59
C LEU A 38 -8.75 -0.30 14.19
N SER A 39 -7.45 -0.23 14.45
CA SER A 39 -6.82 1.01 14.92
C SER A 39 -6.82 2.10 13.86
N GLY A 40 -6.52 1.74 12.61
CA GLY A 40 -6.62 2.66 11.48
C GLY A 40 -8.05 3.13 11.21
N LEU A 41 -9.05 2.26 11.41
CA LEU A 41 -10.47 2.61 11.35
C LEU A 41 -10.81 3.65 12.42
N ALA A 42 -10.40 3.43 13.68
CA ALA A 42 -10.65 4.38 14.76
C ALA A 42 -10.03 5.76 14.46
N LEU A 43 -8.78 5.79 13.98
CA LEU A 43 -8.12 7.03 13.59
C LEU A 43 -8.84 7.72 12.43
N ALA A 44 -9.15 6.99 11.35
CA ALA A 44 -9.85 7.54 10.20
C ALA A 44 -11.24 8.06 10.57
N PHE A 45 -11.95 7.36 11.46
CA PHE A 45 -13.26 7.77 11.95
C PHE A 45 -13.20 9.07 12.74
N VAL A 46 -12.28 9.17 13.71
CA VAL A 46 -12.07 10.38 14.50
C VAL A 46 -11.68 11.55 13.60
N ALA A 47 -10.75 11.33 12.65
CA ALA A 47 -10.37 12.35 11.68
C ALA A 47 -11.57 12.81 10.84
N ALA A 48 -12.34 11.87 10.28
CA ALA A 48 -13.53 12.19 9.47
C ALA A 48 -14.58 12.97 10.25
N ALA A 49 -14.84 12.59 11.51
CA ALA A 49 -15.81 13.23 12.37
C ALA A 49 -15.41 14.67 12.75
N ILE A 50 -14.12 14.96 12.87
CA ILE A 50 -13.62 16.31 13.18
C ILE A 50 -13.58 17.20 11.93
N THR A 51 -13.22 16.65 10.76
CA THR A 51 -12.98 17.45 9.55
C THR A 51 -14.20 17.58 8.63
N THR A 52 -15.23 16.76 8.79
CA THR A 52 -16.35 16.66 7.83
C THR A 52 -17.68 16.92 8.52
N SER A 53 -18.33 18.03 8.19
CA SER A 53 -19.62 18.42 8.77
C SER A 53 -20.83 17.81 8.04
N ALA A 54 -20.67 17.41 6.78
CA ALA A 54 -21.73 16.82 5.98
C ALA A 54 -21.67 15.29 5.98
N LEU A 55 -22.85 14.66 5.92
CA LEU A 55 -22.97 13.22 5.70
C LEU A 55 -22.50 12.89 4.27
N PRO A 56 -21.68 11.83 4.09
CA PRO A 56 -21.19 11.44 2.79
C PRO A 56 -22.30 10.82 1.93
N GLY A 57 -22.20 10.98 0.61
CA GLY A 57 -23.07 10.27 -0.31
C GLY A 57 -22.80 8.75 -0.29
N LEU A 58 -23.84 7.95 -0.54
CA LEU A 58 -23.72 6.49 -0.61
C LEU A 58 -22.73 6.02 -1.70
N ALA A 59 -22.63 6.77 -2.81
CA ALA A 59 -21.68 6.48 -3.88
C ALA A 59 -20.22 6.58 -3.39
N ASP A 60 -19.89 7.63 -2.63
CA ASP A 60 -18.53 7.85 -2.10
C ASP A 60 -18.16 6.79 -1.05
N LEU A 61 -19.12 6.40 -0.22
CA LEU A 61 -18.96 5.26 0.69
C LEU A 61 -18.78 3.95 -0.09
N GLY A 62 -19.47 3.77 -1.22
CA GLY A 62 -19.32 2.63 -2.12
C GLY A 62 -17.92 2.55 -2.72
N TRP A 63 -17.35 3.68 -3.16
CA TRP A 63 -15.98 3.76 -3.63
C TRP A 63 -14.95 3.47 -2.53
N GLY A 64 -15.17 4.03 -1.34
CA GLY A 64 -14.39 3.68 -0.14
C GLY A 64 -14.44 2.18 0.17
N ALA A 65 -15.65 1.61 0.19
CA ALA A 65 -15.88 0.19 0.42
C ALA A 65 -15.15 -0.69 -0.61
N ALA A 66 -15.25 -0.37 -1.90
CA ALA A 66 -14.54 -1.07 -2.96
C ALA A 66 -13.02 -0.98 -2.79
N SER A 67 -12.51 0.18 -2.38
CA SER A 67 -11.09 0.35 -2.06
C SER A 67 -10.64 -0.56 -0.92
N GLY A 68 -11.47 -0.69 0.11
CA GLY A 68 -11.22 -1.59 1.23
C GLY A 68 -11.23 -3.07 0.84
N VAL A 69 -12.13 -3.49 -0.06
CA VAL A 69 -12.10 -4.85 -0.63
C VAL A 69 -10.76 -5.10 -1.33
N GLY A 70 -10.29 -4.15 -2.13
CA GLY A 70 -8.96 -4.20 -2.76
C GLY A 70 -7.84 -4.33 -1.73
N THR A 71 -7.89 -3.51 -0.68
CA THR A 71 -6.93 -3.55 0.45
C THR A 71 -6.88 -4.94 1.08
N GLY A 72 -8.04 -5.52 1.38
CA GLY A 72 -8.13 -6.84 2.01
C GLY A 72 -7.63 -7.98 1.13
N ILE A 73 -7.99 -8.00 -0.16
CA ILE A 73 -7.47 -8.96 -1.14
C ILE A 73 -5.95 -8.82 -1.28
N GLY A 74 -5.48 -7.58 -1.48
CA GLY A 74 -4.08 -7.23 -1.62
C GLY A 74 -3.23 -7.81 -0.49
N MET A 75 -3.61 -7.45 0.73
CA MET A 75 -2.99 -7.93 1.96
C MET A 75 -2.98 -9.46 2.06
N MET A 76 -4.14 -10.11 1.91
CA MET A 76 -4.26 -11.55 2.15
C MET A 76 -3.41 -12.39 1.21
N PHE A 77 -3.37 -12.05 -0.08
CA PHE A 77 -2.58 -12.80 -1.07
C PHE A 77 -1.09 -12.48 -1.00
N LEU A 78 -0.72 -11.22 -0.69
CA LEU A 78 0.65 -10.86 -0.37
C LEU A 78 1.17 -11.70 0.80
N PHE A 79 0.41 -11.77 1.90
CA PHE A 79 0.84 -12.50 3.10
C PHE A 79 0.84 -14.01 2.92
N ARG A 80 -0.07 -14.55 2.12
CA ARG A 80 -0.06 -15.95 1.70
C ARG A 80 1.19 -16.30 0.90
N GLY A 81 1.58 -15.45 -0.05
CA GLY A 81 2.80 -15.66 -0.82
C GLY A 81 4.06 -15.55 0.04
N LEU A 82 4.09 -14.59 0.98
CA LEU A 82 5.18 -14.42 1.93
C LEU A 82 5.31 -15.60 2.90
N SER A 83 4.20 -16.13 3.43
CA SER A 83 4.22 -17.27 4.35
C SER A 83 4.69 -18.56 3.69
N ARG A 84 4.57 -18.66 2.36
CA ARG A 84 5.13 -19.75 1.54
C ARG A 84 6.61 -19.56 1.17
N GLY A 85 7.25 -18.52 1.69
CA GLY A 85 8.67 -18.24 1.46
C GLY A 85 8.99 -17.65 0.09
N ALA A 86 7.99 -17.19 -0.67
CA ALA A 86 8.17 -16.72 -2.04
C ALA A 86 8.36 -15.20 -2.16
N MET A 87 9.04 -14.60 -1.16
CA MET A 87 9.27 -13.15 -1.08
C MET A 87 9.96 -12.58 -2.32
N SER A 88 10.83 -13.34 -2.98
CA SER A 88 11.54 -12.92 -4.20
C SER A 88 10.67 -12.72 -5.42
N VAL A 89 9.44 -13.23 -5.41
CA VAL A 89 8.50 -13.12 -6.52
C VAL A 89 7.32 -12.26 -6.12
N VAL A 90 6.71 -12.57 -4.97
CA VAL A 90 5.44 -11.95 -4.56
C VAL A 90 5.61 -10.45 -4.35
N VAL A 91 6.65 -10.01 -3.64
CA VAL A 91 6.84 -8.57 -3.30
C VAL A 91 7.14 -7.73 -4.54
N PRO A 92 8.11 -8.09 -5.42
CA PRO A 92 8.34 -7.33 -6.64
C PRO A 92 7.12 -7.32 -7.58
N VAL A 93 6.45 -8.47 -7.75
CA VAL A 93 5.27 -8.57 -8.63
C VAL A 93 4.12 -7.72 -8.10
N SER A 94 3.84 -7.77 -6.79
CA SER A 94 2.78 -6.96 -6.18
C SER A 94 3.08 -5.47 -6.26
N ALA A 95 4.34 -5.06 -6.05
CA ALA A 95 4.74 -3.65 -6.09
C ALA A 95 4.65 -3.09 -7.51
N VAL A 96 5.20 -3.78 -8.51
CA VAL A 96 5.18 -3.33 -9.91
C VAL A 96 3.76 -3.35 -10.46
N GLY A 97 3.01 -4.45 -10.26
CA GLY A 97 1.64 -4.55 -10.74
C GLY A 97 0.68 -3.59 -10.03
N GLY A 98 0.89 -3.35 -8.73
CA GLY A 98 0.13 -2.37 -7.94
C GLY A 98 0.25 -0.93 -8.45
N VAL A 99 1.32 -0.60 -9.19
CA VAL A 99 1.50 0.68 -9.89
C VAL A 99 1.05 0.61 -11.33
N ALA A 100 1.49 -0.41 -12.06
CA ALA A 100 1.24 -0.51 -13.50
C ALA A 100 -0.26 -0.59 -13.80
N LEU A 101 -1.03 -1.34 -13.02
CA LEU A 101 -2.47 -1.50 -13.26
C LEU A 101 -3.25 -0.19 -13.08
N PRO A 102 -3.10 0.58 -11.98
CA PRO A 102 -3.72 1.90 -11.88
C PRO A 102 -3.28 2.90 -12.93
N VAL A 103 -1.99 2.90 -13.29
CA VAL A 103 -1.46 3.78 -14.34
C VAL A 103 -2.16 3.48 -15.67
N LEU A 104 -2.23 2.20 -16.05
CA LEU A 104 -2.91 1.77 -17.28
C LEU A 104 -4.37 2.20 -17.29
N VAL A 105 -5.11 1.90 -16.21
CA VAL A 105 -6.52 2.28 -16.10
C VAL A 105 -6.66 3.81 -16.14
N GLY A 106 -5.87 4.55 -15.38
CA GLY A 106 -5.92 6.01 -15.35
C GLY A 106 -5.68 6.66 -16.71
N VAL A 107 -4.74 6.12 -17.49
CA VAL A 107 -4.46 6.60 -18.85
C VAL A 107 -5.61 6.25 -19.81
N THR A 108 -6.19 5.03 -19.71
CA THR A 108 -7.37 4.66 -20.51
C THR A 108 -8.61 5.49 -20.18
N LEU A 109 -8.73 5.97 -18.93
CA LEU A 109 -9.77 6.89 -18.49
C LEU A 109 -9.49 8.36 -18.88
N GLY A 110 -8.41 8.63 -19.60
CA GLY A 110 -8.10 9.94 -20.16
C GLY A 110 -7.04 10.75 -19.42
N SER A 111 -6.32 10.18 -18.46
CA SER A 111 -5.17 10.86 -17.84
C SER A 111 -4.10 11.12 -18.89
N ARG A 112 -3.62 12.36 -18.97
CA ARG A 112 -2.58 12.80 -19.92
C ARG A 112 -1.37 13.35 -19.16
N PRO A 113 -0.50 12.48 -18.58
CA PRO A 113 0.75 12.93 -17.97
C PRO A 113 1.64 13.63 -19.00
N SER A 114 2.47 14.57 -18.54
CA SER A 114 3.46 15.19 -19.43
C SER A 114 4.51 14.15 -19.86
N PRO A 115 5.25 14.38 -20.96
CA PRO A 115 6.30 13.47 -21.40
C PRO A 115 7.36 13.23 -20.32
N VAL A 116 7.68 14.25 -19.51
CA VAL A 116 8.64 14.15 -18.41
C VAL A 116 8.09 13.27 -17.28
N THR A 117 6.81 13.47 -16.91
CA THR A 117 6.13 12.60 -15.95
C THR A 117 6.12 11.15 -16.42
N TRP A 118 5.90 10.90 -17.72
CA TRP A 118 5.93 9.56 -18.31
C TRP A 118 7.30 8.88 -18.18
N LEU A 119 8.40 9.61 -18.37
CA LEU A 119 9.75 9.09 -18.13
C LEU A 119 9.92 8.66 -16.68
N GLY A 120 9.42 9.48 -15.74
CA GLY A 120 9.43 9.13 -14.31
C GLY A 120 8.58 7.89 -14.00
N ILE A 121 7.37 7.79 -14.55
CA ILE A 121 6.50 6.60 -14.39
C ILE A 121 7.19 5.35 -14.94
N ALA A 122 7.78 5.43 -16.13
CA ALA A 122 8.50 4.33 -16.75
C ALA A 122 9.70 3.88 -15.92
N LEU A 123 10.40 4.81 -15.28
CA LEU A 123 11.54 4.53 -14.39
C LEU A 123 11.10 3.94 -13.03
N THR A 124 9.90 4.28 -12.53
CA THR A 124 9.38 3.75 -11.26
C THR A 124 9.25 2.23 -11.28
N LEU A 125 8.82 1.63 -12.40
CA LEU A 125 8.60 0.18 -12.50
C LEU A 125 9.89 -0.65 -12.26
N PRO A 126 11.00 -0.43 -13.00
CA PRO A 126 12.25 -1.14 -12.72
C PRO A 126 12.86 -0.74 -11.38
N ALA A 127 12.68 0.51 -10.92
CA ALA A 127 13.15 0.93 -9.59
C ALA A 127 12.47 0.12 -8.47
N LEU A 128 11.14 0.00 -8.50
CA LEU A 128 10.37 -0.80 -7.54
C LEU A 128 10.74 -2.28 -7.58
N TRP A 129 10.96 -2.82 -8.78
CA TRP A 129 11.44 -4.19 -8.94
C TRP A 129 12.77 -4.41 -8.21
N LEU A 130 13.75 -3.54 -8.46
CA LEU A 130 15.08 -3.63 -7.89
C LEU A 130 15.12 -3.42 -6.38
N VAL A 131 14.32 -2.49 -5.86
CA VAL A 131 14.15 -2.22 -4.42
C VAL A 131 13.54 -3.43 -3.71
N SER A 132 12.59 -4.11 -4.37
CA SER A 132 11.83 -5.22 -3.79
C SER A 132 12.55 -6.57 -3.82
N GLN A 133 13.73 -6.65 -4.44
CA GLN A 133 14.51 -7.89 -4.51
C GLN A 133 15.06 -8.29 -3.14
N PRO A 134 14.84 -9.55 -2.68
CA PRO A 134 15.43 -10.01 -1.44
C PRO A 134 16.92 -10.31 -1.61
N ARG A 135 17.68 -10.17 -0.51
CA ARG A 135 19.14 -10.33 -0.50
C ARG A 135 19.62 -11.78 -0.73
N ARG A 136 18.77 -12.77 -0.45
CA ARG A 136 19.02 -14.20 -0.71
C ARG A 136 17.73 -14.85 -1.22
N GLY A 137 17.79 -15.45 -2.40
CA GLY A 137 16.64 -16.12 -3.02
C GLY A 137 16.60 -17.60 -2.62
N THR A 138 15.48 -18.04 -2.04
CA THR A 138 15.16 -19.46 -1.92
C THR A 138 14.17 -19.82 -3.02
N GLY A 139 14.70 -20.19 -4.19
CA GLY A 139 13.90 -20.58 -5.35
C GLY A 139 13.28 -21.95 -5.12
N ARG A 140 12.00 -22.02 -4.77
CA ARG A 140 11.31 -23.32 -4.76
C ARG A 140 9.85 -23.35 -5.22
N GLN A 141 9.16 -22.22 -5.45
CA GLN A 141 7.76 -22.22 -5.96
C GLN A 141 7.40 -20.95 -6.75
N VAL A 142 7.85 -20.82 -8.01
CA VAL A 142 7.69 -19.58 -8.80
C VAL A 142 6.24 -19.33 -9.25
N LEU A 143 5.53 -20.34 -9.76
CA LEU A 143 4.19 -20.16 -10.33
C LEU A 143 3.11 -19.78 -9.29
N PRO A 144 2.96 -20.48 -8.15
CA PRO A 144 1.96 -20.10 -7.14
C PRO A 144 2.24 -18.72 -6.54
N ALA A 145 3.52 -18.37 -6.40
CA ALA A 145 3.97 -17.07 -5.90
C ALA A 145 3.64 -15.93 -6.87
N MET A 146 3.76 -16.18 -8.17
CA MET A 146 3.39 -15.21 -9.19
C MET A 146 1.88 -14.95 -9.19
N ALA A 147 1.06 -16.00 -9.03
CA ALA A 147 -0.39 -15.83 -8.87
C ALA A 147 -0.73 -15.01 -7.62
N ASP A 148 -0.10 -15.30 -6.48
CA ASP A 148 -0.27 -14.52 -5.24
C ASP A 148 0.12 -13.04 -5.43
N GLY A 149 1.24 -12.78 -6.09
CA GLY A 149 1.69 -11.43 -6.42
C GLY A 149 0.73 -10.68 -7.35
N LEU A 150 0.22 -11.34 -8.39
CA LEU A 150 -0.71 -10.73 -9.36
C LEU A 150 -2.09 -10.45 -8.74
N ILE A 151 -2.60 -11.36 -7.91
CA ILE A 151 -3.85 -11.11 -7.16
C ILE A 151 -3.65 -9.96 -6.18
N ALA A 152 -2.49 -9.90 -5.52
CA ALA A 152 -2.16 -8.78 -4.65
C ALA A 152 -2.11 -7.44 -5.42
N SER A 153 -1.47 -7.42 -6.60
CA SER A 153 -1.47 -6.27 -7.52
C SER A 153 -2.88 -5.81 -7.88
N GLY A 154 -3.78 -6.74 -8.21
CA GLY A 154 -5.17 -6.42 -8.51
C GLY A 154 -5.90 -5.80 -7.31
N GLY A 155 -5.65 -6.29 -6.11
CA GLY A 155 -6.16 -5.71 -4.86
C GLY A 155 -5.65 -4.29 -4.61
N ILE A 156 -4.34 -4.06 -4.73
CA ILE A 156 -3.71 -2.73 -4.59
C ILE A 156 -4.27 -1.78 -5.67
N ALA A 157 -4.45 -2.27 -6.89
CA ALA A 157 -4.99 -1.48 -7.98
C ALA A 157 -6.43 -1.05 -7.70
N LEU A 158 -7.29 -1.99 -7.30
CA LEU A 158 -8.67 -1.71 -6.89
C LEU A 158 -8.70 -0.71 -5.74
N GLN A 159 -7.82 -0.86 -4.74
CA GLN A 159 -7.71 0.06 -3.63
C GLN A 159 -7.48 1.50 -4.09
N TYR A 160 -6.45 1.72 -4.89
CA TYR A 160 -6.09 3.07 -5.33
C TYR A 160 -7.09 3.66 -6.31
N LEU A 161 -7.52 2.87 -7.30
CA LEU A 161 -8.45 3.32 -8.33
C LEU A 161 -9.82 3.66 -7.76
N ALA A 162 -10.37 2.81 -6.90
CA ALA A 162 -11.69 3.05 -6.31
C ALA A 162 -11.66 4.27 -5.37
N LEU A 163 -10.63 4.39 -4.53
CA LEU A 163 -10.55 5.52 -3.59
C LEU A 163 -10.41 6.86 -4.32
N ALA A 164 -9.72 6.90 -5.46
CA ALA A 164 -9.60 8.10 -6.28
C ALA A 164 -10.92 8.56 -6.92
N GLN A 165 -11.95 7.71 -6.98
CA GLN A 165 -13.28 8.10 -7.46
C GLN A 165 -14.14 8.80 -6.40
N ALA A 166 -13.73 8.75 -5.13
CA ALA A 166 -14.53 9.34 -4.06
C ALA A 166 -14.50 10.88 -4.15
N GLY A 167 -15.69 11.48 -4.21
CA GLY A 167 -15.85 12.91 -4.42
C GLY A 167 -15.29 13.74 -3.27
N PRO A 168 -14.86 15.00 -3.52
CA PRO A 168 -14.25 15.86 -2.51
C PRO A 168 -15.20 16.18 -1.34
N HIS A 169 -16.51 16.23 -1.59
CA HIS A 169 -17.54 16.50 -0.57
C HIS A 169 -17.68 15.42 0.50
N SER A 170 -17.20 14.19 0.23
CA SER A 170 -17.28 13.08 1.17
C SER A 170 -16.29 13.16 2.34
N GLY A 171 -15.39 14.16 2.33
CA GLY A 171 -14.39 14.32 3.38
C GLY A 171 -13.49 13.09 3.48
N LEU A 172 -13.34 12.53 4.68
CA LEU A 172 -12.52 11.33 4.91
C LEU A 172 -13.35 10.05 5.11
N TRP A 173 -14.68 10.13 4.98
CA TRP A 173 -15.58 8.99 5.14
C TRP A 173 -15.31 7.81 4.18
N PRO A 174 -14.86 8.00 2.92
CA PRO A 174 -14.48 6.87 2.07
C PRO A 174 -13.35 6.03 2.67
N VAL A 175 -12.40 6.66 3.38
CA VAL A 175 -11.33 5.94 4.08
C VAL A 175 -11.90 5.10 5.21
N VAL A 176 -12.87 5.64 5.96
CA VAL A 176 -13.58 4.90 7.03
C VAL A 176 -14.29 3.67 6.45
N ALA A 177 -15.09 3.86 5.39
CA ALA A 177 -15.80 2.77 4.72
C ALA A 177 -14.82 1.69 4.22
N GLY A 178 -13.71 2.11 3.60
CA GLY A 178 -12.67 1.20 3.14
C GLY A 178 -11.98 0.44 4.28
N ARG A 179 -11.81 1.05 5.45
CA ARG A 179 -11.24 0.36 6.62
C ARG A 179 -12.16 -0.73 7.16
N VAL A 180 -13.47 -0.46 7.21
CA VAL A 180 -14.49 -1.44 7.60
C VAL A 180 -14.47 -2.62 6.64
N THR A 181 -14.55 -2.36 5.33
CA THR A 181 -14.58 -3.44 4.34
C THR A 181 -13.25 -4.17 4.23
N ALA A 182 -12.10 -3.50 4.40
CA ALA A 182 -10.81 -4.17 4.45
C ALA A 182 -10.73 -5.18 5.61
N ALA A 183 -11.16 -4.78 6.82
CA ALA A 183 -11.21 -5.68 7.97
C ALA A 183 -12.15 -6.88 7.71
N ALA A 184 -13.33 -6.63 7.12
CA ALA A 184 -14.29 -7.67 6.77
C ALA A 184 -13.73 -8.64 5.71
N THR A 185 -13.10 -8.11 4.65
CA THR A 185 -12.49 -8.91 3.58
C THR A 185 -11.33 -9.76 4.12
N ILE A 186 -10.48 -9.21 4.99
CA ILE A 186 -9.41 -9.98 5.64
C ILE A 186 -10.00 -11.10 6.50
N ALA A 187 -11.02 -10.81 7.31
CA ALA A 187 -11.66 -11.82 8.15
C ALA A 187 -12.33 -12.93 7.33
N ALA A 188 -13.03 -12.57 6.24
CA ALA A 188 -13.68 -13.51 5.34
C ALA A 188 -12.68 -14.41 4.59
N LEU A 189 -11.52 -13.86 4.19
CA LEU A 189 -10.49 -14.59 3.46
C LEU A 189 -9.54 -15.36 4.38
N ALA A 190 -9.44 -15.04 5.68
CA ALA A 190 -8.47 -15.64 6.60
C ALA A 190 -8.59 -17.17 6.69
N VAL A 191 -9.81 -17.71 6.65
CA VAL A 191 -10.06 -19.17 6.70
C VAL A 191 -9.76 -19.86 5.36
N PRO A 192 -10.39 -19.49 4.22
CA PRO A 192 -10.18 -20.19 2.94
C PRO A 192 -8.75 -20.06 2.40
N VAL A 193 -8.03 -19.00 2.77
CA VAL A 193 -6.62 -18.81 2.41
C VAL A 193 -5.67 -19.69 3.25
N GLY A 194 -6.17 -20.33 4.31
CA GLY A 194 -5.41 -21.25 5.15
C GLY A 194 -4.57 -20.56 6.24
N THR A 195 -4.79 -19.28 6.49
CA THR A 195 -4.08 -18.52 7.55
C THR A 195 -4.76 -18.62 8.92
N GLY A 196 -6.09 -18.84 8.94
CA GLY A 196 -6.93 -18.88 10.14
C GLY A 196 -7.09 -17.54 10.86
N LEU A 197 -8.05 -17.47 11.78
CA LEU A 197 -8.29 -16.30 12.65
C LEU A 197 -7.65 -16.52 14.02
N ARG A 198 -6.33 -16.34 14.11
CA ARG A 198 -5.62 -16.38 15.40
C ARG A 198 -5.33 -14.96 15.89
N LEU A 199 -6.28 -14.36 16.60
CA LEU A 199 -6.22 -12.97 17.09
C LEU A 199 -5.34 -12.75 18.33
N ARG A 200 -4.47 -13.71 18.69
CA ARG A 200 -3.63 -13.58 19.90
C ARG A 200 -2.37 -12.80 19.59
N LEU A 201 -2.35 -11.53 19.99
CA LEU A 201 -1.16 -10.68 20.04
C LEU A 201 -0.79 -10.42 21.51
N PRO A 202 0.48 -10.66 21.92
CA PRO A 202 0.94 -10.25 23.24
C PRO A 202 0.76 -8.74 23.43
N THR A 203 0.34 -8.29 24.61
CA THR A 203 0.07 -6.87 24.91
C THR A 203 1.23 -5.95 24.52
N ARG A 204 2.48 -6.40 24.74
CA ARG A 204 3.71 -5.69 24.35
C ARG A 204 3.84 -5.39 22.85
N HIS A 205 3.15 -6.13 22.00
CA HIS A 205 3.16 -5.99 20.54
C HIS A 205 1.92 -5.25 20.00
N THR A 206 0.87 -5.11 20.82
CA THR A 206 -0.38 -4.44 20.43
C THR A 206 -0.13 -2.97 20.10
N LEU A 207 0.70 -2.26 20.88
CA LEU A 207 1.02 -0.87 20.60
C LEU A 207 1.66 -0.69 19.22
N THR A 208 2.63 -1.53 18.86
CA THR A 208 3.26 -1.49 17.53
C THR A 208 2.25 -1.78 16.42
N ALA A 209 1.34 -2.76 16.62
CA ALA A 209 0.26 -3.05 15.66
C ALA A 209 -0.71 -1.85 15.49
N VAL A 210 -1.02 -1.15 16.58
CA VAL A 210 -1.84 0.07 16.56
C VAL A 210 -1.14 1.18 15.78
N MET A 211 0.15 1.39 16.02
CA MET A 211 0.95 2.39 15.29
C MET A 211 1.05 2.06 13.80
N THR A 212 1.20 0.79 13.43
CA THR A 212 1.19 0.38 12.01
C THR A 212 -0.16 0.69 11.36
N GLY A 213 -1.27 0.42 12.06
CA GLY A 213 -2.62 0.69 11.58
C GLY A 213 -2.91 2.17 11.39
N GLY A 214 -2.53 2.97 12.38
CA GLY A 214 -2.62 4.43 12.33
C GLY A 214 -1.78 5.05 11.21
N SER A 215 -0.53 4.61 11.06
CA SER A 215 0.34 5.03 9.96
C SER A 215 -0.25 4.67 8.60
N ALA A 216 -0.76 3.44 8.44
CA ALA A 216 -1.45 3.06 7.22
C ALA A 216 -2.70 3.91 6.96
N ALA A 217 -3.47 4.29 8.00
CA ALA A 217 -4.66 5.14 7.86
C ALA A 217 -4.28 6.54 7.39
N LEU A 218 -3.26 7.12 7.98
CA LEU A 218 -2.69 8.38 7.54
C LEU A 218 -2.22 8.30 6.08
N ALA A 219 -1.61 7.18 5.68
CA ALA A 219 -1.19 6.97 4.29
C ALA A 219 -2.35 7.03 3.29
N LEU A 220 -3.49 6.40 3.61
CA LEU A 220 -4.70 6.49 2.78
C LEU A 220 -5.31 7.88 2.75
N VAL A 221 -5.33 8.57 3.90
CA VAL A 221 -5.81 9.96 3.97
C VAL A 221 -4.94 10.86 3.09
N CYS A 222 -3.62 10.77 3.22
CA CYS A 222 -2.68 11.52 2.39
C CYS A 222 -2.84 11.19 0.90
N TYR A 223 -3.03 9.92 0.53
CA TYR A 223 -3.31 9.54 -0.87
C TYR A 223 -4.63 10.14 -1.38
N LEU A 224 -5.73 10.03 -0.63
CA LEU A 224 -7.04 10.58 -1.01
C LEU A 224 -6.97 12.10 -1.18
N LEU A 225 -6.25 12.79 -0.30
CA LEU A 225 -6.03 14.23 -0.42
C LEU A 225 -5.14 14.55 -1.62
N ALA A 226 -4.10 13.74 -1.88
CA ALA A 226 -3.27 13.88 -3.06
C ALA A 226 -4.09 13.76 -4.35
N THR A 227 -5.01 12.80 -4.46
CA THR A 227 -5.85 12.65 -5.67
C THR A 227 -6.83 13.81 -5.91
N ARG A 228 -6.99 14.72 -4.95
CA ARG A 228 -7.78 15.96 -5.13
C ARG A 228 -6.97 17.10 -5.74
N ASP A 229 -5.66 17.08 -5.52
CA ASP A 229 -4.76 18.18 -5.88
C ASP A 229 -3.93 17.89 -7.14
N GLN A 230 -3.89 16.65 -7.61
CA GLN A 230 -3.11 16.25 -8.79
C GLN A 230 -3.74 15.06 -9.53
N LEU A 231 -3.17 14.71 -10.68
CA LEU A 231 -3.58 13.53 -11.46
C LEU A 231 -3.48 12.26 -10.61
N MET A 232 -4.54 11.44 -10.63
CA MET A 232 -4.60 10.15 -9.95
C MET A 232 -3.38 9.27 -10.28
N VAL A 233 -2.98 9.23 -11.56
CA VAL A 233 -1.80 8.47 -12.01
C VAL A 233 -0.52 8.92 -11.29
N VAL A 234 -0.33 10.23 -11.12
CA VAL A 234 0.83 10.78 -10.40
C VAL A 234 0.76 10.43 -8.91
N ALA A 235 -0.40 10.62 -8.29
CA ALA A 235 -0.61 10.30 -6.88
C ALA A 235 -0.33 8.81 -6.59
N VAL A 236 -0.84 7.90 -7.42
CA VAL A 236 -0.61 6.45 -7.25
C VAL A 236 0.86 6.09 -7.38
N VAL A 237 1.54 6.61 -8.39
CA VAL A 237 2.94 6.28 -8.65
C VAL A 237 3.82 6.76 -7.49
N LEU A 238 3.63 8.00 -7.03
CA LEU A 238 4.38 8.54 -5.90
C LEU A 238 4.06 7.81 -4.59
N SER A 239 2.77 7.55 -4.30
CA SER A 239 2.36 6.78 -3.11
C SER A 239 2.91 5.36 -3.10
N SER A 240 3.07 4.74 -4.26
CA SER A 240 3.55 3.37 -4.39
C SER A 240 5.07 3.21 -4.29
N LEU A 241 5.82 4.31 -4.13
CA LEU A 241 7.25 4.29 -3.82
C LEU A 241 7.53 3.92 -2.35
N TYR A 242 6.50 3.58 -1.57
CA TYR A 242 6.62 3.11 -0.19
C TYR A 242 7.66 1.99 0.04
N PRO A 243 7.95 1.05 -0.90
CA PRO A 243 8.98 0.01 -0.67
C PRO A 243 10.39 0.57 -0.48
N VAL A 244 10.67 1.80 -0.91
CA VAL A 244 11.95 2.48 -0.69
C VAL A 244 12.19 2.73 0.80
N ILE A 245 11.13 3.01 1.56
CA ILE A 245 11.22 3.41 2.96
C ILE A 245 11.70 2.26 3.87
N PRO A 246 11.14 1.02 3.80
CA PRO A 246 11.72 -0.13 4.49
C PRO A 246 13.20 -0.38 4.17
N VAL A 247 13.64 -0.13 2.94
CA VAL A 247 15.04 -0.28 2.54
C VAL A 247 15.92 0.76 3.25
N LEU A 248 15.52 2.03 3.26
CA LEU A 248 16.23 3.09 3.98
C LEU A 248 16.26 2.86 5.50
N LEU A 249 15.14 2.44 6.08
CA LEU A 249 15.04 2.10 7.51
C LEU A 249 15.86 0.86 7.87
N GLY A 250 15.95 -0.12 6.98
CA GLY A 250 16.82 -1.29 7.16
C GLY A 250 18.29 -0.90 7.31
N ILE A 251 18.75 0.11 6.57
CA ILE A 251 20.11 0.63 6.71
C ILE A 251 20.25 1.39 8.03
N GLY A 252 19.39 2.38 8.27
CA GLY A 252 19.55 3.33 9.36
C GLY A 252 19.29 2.72 10.75
N VAL A 253 18.31 1.82 10.84
CA VAL A 253 17.85 1.24 12.12
C VAL A 253 18.47 -0.13 12.38
N LEU A 254 18.63 -0.96 11.33
CA LEU A 254 19.12 -2.34 11.48
C LEU A 254 20.59 -2.52 11.07
N GLY A 255 21.24 -1.48 10.55
CA GLY A 255 22.63 -1.56 10.08
C GLY A 255 22.80 -2.49 8.87
N GLU A 256 21.74 -2.70 8.09
CA GLU A 256 21.78 -3.59 6.94
C GLU A 256 22.58 -3.00 5.77
N ARG A 257 23.40 -3.85 5.13
CA ARG A 257 24.11 -3.49 3.89
C ARG A 257 23.21 -3.67 2.67
N LEU A 258 23.09 -2.65 1.83
CA LEU A 258 22.33 -2.77 0.58
C LEU A 258 23.02 -3.66 -0.45
N SER A 259 22.22 -4.40 -1.22
CA SER A 259 22.71 -5.00 -2.46
C SER A 259 22.90 -3.93 -3.55
N ARG A 260 23.74 -4.21 -4.55
CA ARG A 260 23.89 -3.30 -5.71
C ARG A 260 22.56 -3.02 -6.42
N GLN A 261 21.68 -4.02 -6.47
CA GLN A 261 20.33 -3.88 -7.03
C GLN A 261 19.47 -2.93 -6.21
N GLN A 262 19.45 -3.07 -4.88
CA GLN A 262 18.69 -2.17 -4.01
C GLN A 262 19.19 -0.73 -4.09
N ILE A 263 20.52 -0.51 -4.17
CA ILE A 263 21.09 0.83 -4.38
C ILE A 263 20.60 1.42 -5.71
N ALA A 264 20.74 0.68 -6.81
CA ALA A 264 20.30 1.13 -8.13
C ALA A 264 18.79 1.43 -8.15
N GLY A 265 17.99 0.59 -7.50
CA GLY A 265 16.56 0.79 -7.35
C GLY A 265 16.20 2.04 -6.53
N THR A 266 16.86 2.25 -5.39
CA THR A 266 16.62 3.44 -4.54
C THR A 266 17.03 4.73 -5.26
N VAL A 267 18.17 4.75 -5.96
CA VAL A 267 18.59 5.89 -6.77
C VAL A 267 17.62 6.13 -7.93
N GLY A 268 17.21 5.05 -8.62
CA GLY A 268 16.21 5.12 -9.68
C GLY A 268 14.86 5.66 -9.20
N ALA A 269 14.42 5.28 -8.00
CA ALA A 269 13.20 5.82 -7.39
C ALA A 269 13.33 7.31 -7.08
N GLY A 270 14.49 7.76 -6.56
CA GLY A 270 14.76 9.18 -6.34
C GLY A 270 14.73 10.00 -7.64
N LEU A 271 15.33 9.47 -8.71
CA LEU A 271 15.27 10.10 -10.03
C LEU A 271 13.84 10.10 -10.60
N ALA A 272 13.09 9.02 -10.42
CA ALA A 272 11.69 8.94 -10.85
C ALA A 272 10.84 10.01 -10.14
N ILE A 273 11.02 10.21 -8.83
CA ILE A 273 10.36 11.29 -8.08
C ILE A 273 10.73 12.65 -8.68
N ALA A 274 12.01 12.91 -8.91
CA ALA A 274 12.46 14.18 -9.47
C ALA A 274 11.84 14.47 -10.85
N LEU A 275 11.76 13.46 -11.73
CA LEU A 275 11.12 13.58 -13.04
C LEU A 275 9.61 13.82 -12.93
N ILE A 276 8.93 13.11 -12.02
CA ILE A 276 7.48 13.26 -11.82
C ILE A 276 7.14 14.64 -11.26
N VAL A 277 7.93 15.16 -10.33
CA VAL A 277 7.69 16.48 -9.71
C VAL A 277 8.04 17.63 -10.65
N ALA A 278 9.00 17.43 -11.56
CA ALA A 278 9.41 18.46 -12.52
C ALA A 278 8.51 18.56 -13.76
N GLY A 279 7.67 17.55 -14.01
CA GLY A 279 6.89 17.40 -15.25
C GLY A 279 5.40 17.57 -15.06
#